data_AF-A0A254RHM2-F1
#
_entry.id   AF-A0A254RHM2-F1
#
_cell.length_a   1.000
_cell.length_b   1.000
_cell.length_c   1.000
_cell.angle_alpha   90.00
_cell.angle_beta   90.00
_cell.angle_gamma   90.00
#
_symmetry.space_group_name_H-M   'P 1'
#
loop_
_entity.id
_entity.type
_entity.pdbx_description
1 polymer ?
#
loop_
_entity_poly.entity_id
_entity_poly.type
_entity_poly.pdbx_seq_one_letter_code
_entity_poly.pdbx_strand_id
1 'polypeptide(L)'
;MKYRIFAAGLAVTALAFLSGCAGSVNASKSIEFADANKTIAEEVKADASQMESANAKLDSAKALQADGEEEEAAALAEQSTLEYRLAVANAERDAAKKEDERVEKELRGDVERKLIYQSILDKEVKNGGAK
;
A
#
# COMPACT_ATOMS: atom_id res chain seq x y z
N MET A 1 1.06 36.47 33.06
CA MET A 1 0.20 35.99 31.96
C MET A 1 0.96 36.14 30.66
N LYS A 2 1.39 35.05 30.02
CA LYS A 2 1.88 35.06 28.63
C LYS A 2 2.19 33.63 28.17
N TYR A 3 1.76 33.34 26.94
CA TYR A 3 2.03 32.15 26.12
C TYR A 3 1.23 30.87 26.41
N ARG A 4 -0.06 30.88 26.04
CA ARG A 4 -0.85 29.66 25.77
C ARG A 4 -1.82 29.84 24.60
N ILE A 5 -1.39 30.37 23.46
CA ILE A 5 -2.17 30.29 22.22
C ILE A 5 -1.21 30.28 21.02
N PHE A 6 -0.58 29.14 20.74
CA PHE A 6 0.20 28.97 19.49
C PHE A 6 0.23 27.50 19.02
N ALA A 7 -0.79 26.71 19.35
CA ALA A 7 -0.88 25.29 18.95
C ALA A 7 -2.16 24.96 18.16
N ALA A 8 -2.83 25.96 17.57
CA ALA A 8 -4.02 25.76 16.75
C ALA A 8 -3.85 26.30 15.30
N GLY A 9 -2.64 26.70 14.91
CA GLY A 9 -2.35 27.29 13.60
C GLY A 9 -1.92 26.31 12.51
N LEU A 10 -1.61 25.06 12.85
CA LEU A 10 -1.03 24.07 11.93
C LEU A 10 -2.03 23.08 11.34
N ALA A 11 -3.28 23.07 11.82
CA ALA A 11 -4.33 22.17 11.30
C ALA A 11 -5.16 22.80 10.16
N VAL A 12 -5.16 24.13 10.03
CA VAL A 12 -6.01 24.84 9.04
C VAL A 12 -5.35 24.87 7.64
N THR A 13 -4.03 24.69 7.55
CA THR A 13 -3.31 24.68 6.26
C THR A 13 -3.46 23.37 5.48
N ALA A 14 -3.93 22.28 6.11
CA ALA A 14 -4.21 21.03 5.41
C ALA A 14 -5.50 21.08 4.56
N LEU A 15 -6.47 21.92 4.93
CA LEU A 15 -7.72 22.10 4.17
C LEU A 15 -7.56 22.99 2.93
N ALA A 16 -6.47 23.76 2.83
CA ALA A 16 -6.20 24.61 1.67
C ALA A 16 -5.63 23.84 0.45
N PHE A 17 -5.24 22.57 0.61
CA PHE A 17 -4.88 21.70 -0.52
C PHE A 17 -6.11 21.18 -1.28
N LEU A 18 -7.32 21.32 -0.73
CA LEU A 18 -8.56 20.94 -1.40
C LEU A 18 -9.15 22.06 -2.27
N SER A 19 -8.68 23.31 -2.13
CA SER A 19 -9.16 24.45 -2.92
C SER A 19 -8.29 24.75 -4.15
N GLY A 20 -7.52 23.77 -4.62
CA GLY A 20 -6.46 23.95 -5.61
C GLY A 20 -6.51 23.00 -6.80
N CYS A 21 -7.66 22.84 -7.45
CA CYS A 21 -7.71 22.38 -8.84
C CYS A 21 -8.52 23.35 -9.70
N ALA A 22 -8.01 24.58 -9.86
CA ALA A 22 -8.43 25.48 -10.94
C ALA A 22 -7.75 25.13 -12.29
N GLY A 23 -7.44 23.84 -12.50
CA GLY A 23 -7.15 23.30 -13.83
C GLY A 23 -8.49 22.89 -14.44
N SER A 24 -8.68 23.11 -15.74
CA SER A 24 -9.86 22.59 -16.45
C SER A 24 -10.07 21.12 -16.06
N VAL A 25 -11.18 20.83 -15.39
CA VAL A 25 -11.56 19.46 -15.07
C VAL A 25 -11.67 18.71 -16.40
N ASN A 26 -10.91 17.62 -16.51
CA ASN A 26 -10.84 16.81 -17.72
C ASN A 26 -11.11 15.37 -17.33
N ALA A 27 -12.38 14.96 -17.43
CA ALA A 27 -12.79 13.62 -17.01
C ALA A 27 -12.05 12.54 -17.81
N SER A 28 -11.80 12.76 -19.11
CA SER A 28 -11.07 11.81 -19.96
C SER A 28 -9.71 11.47 -19.36
N LYS A 29 -8.95 12.49 -18.97
CA LYS A 29 -7.62 12.30 -18.40
C LYS A 29 -7.68 11.59 -17.05
N SER A 30 -8.64 11.94 -16.20
CA SER A 30 -8.81 11.27 -14.90
C SER A 30 -9.22 9.81 -15.08
N ILE A 31 -10.08 9.49 -16.04
CA ILE A 31 -10.50 8.13 -16.39
C ILE A 31 -9.32 7.32 -16.95
N GLU A 32 -8.55 7.88 -17.90
CA GLU A 32 -7.34 7.23 -18.42
C GLU A 32 -6.35 6.91 -17.30
N PHE A 33 -6.20 7.82 -16.34
CA PHE A 33 -5.34 7.60 -15.19
C PHE A 33 -5.87 6.50 -14.26
N ALA A 34 -7.18 6.46 -14.02
CA ALA A 34 -7.81 5.39 -13.26
C ALA A 34 -7.66 4.02 -13.94
N ASP A 35 -7.87 3.93 -15.26
CA ASP A 35 -7.66 2.71 -16.05
C ASP A 35 -6.20 2.22 -16.00
N ALA A 36 -5.24 3.14 -16.02
CA ALA A 36 -3.83 2.80 -15.86
C ALA A 36 -3.54 2.22 -14.46
N ASN A 37 -4.11 2.81 -13.39
CA ASN A 37 -3.93 2.29 -12.03
C ASN A 37 -4.67 0.97 -11.82
N LYS A 38 -5.80 0.74 -12.49
CA LYS A 38 -6.48 -0.56 -12.54
C LYS A 38 -5.55 -1.64 -13.10
N THR A 39 -4.94 -1.38 -14.27
CA THR A 39 -3.99 -2.30 -14.90
C THR A 39 -2.85 -2.65 -13.95
N ILE A 40 -2.26 -1.65 -13.27
CA ILE A 40 -1.19 -1.89 -12.28
C ILE A 40 -1.69 -2.76 -11.13
N ALA A 41 -2.89 -2.49 -10.60
CA ALA A 41 -3.48 -3.28 -9.52
C ALA A 41 -3.72 -4.75 -9.93
N GLU A 42 -4.14 -4.99 -11.17
CA GLU A 42 -4.28 -6.33 -11.74
C GLU A 42 -2.92 -7.03 -11.94
N GLU A 43 -1.90 -6.31 -12.41
CA GLU A 43 -0.54 -6.83 -12.61
C GLU A 43 0.12 -7.30 -11.30
N VAL A 44 -0.06 -6.53 -10.21
CA VAL A 44 0.43 -6.93 -8.87
C VAL A 44 -0.48 -7.96 -8.19
N LYS A 45 -1.55 -8.41 -8.85
CA LYS A 45 -2.54 -9.36 -8.34
C LYS A 45 -3.16 -8.90 -7.03
N ALA A 46 -3.50 -7.60 -6.96
CA ALA A 46 -4.28 -7.08 -5.85
C ALA A 46 -5.61 -7.83 -5.71
N ASP A 47 -6.12 -7.92 -4.48
CA ASP A 47 -7.35 -8.66 -4.20
C ASP A 47 -8.55 -8.03 -4.93
N ALA A 48 -9.29 -8.85 -5.68
CA ALA A 48 -10.45 -8.38 -6.44
C ALA A 48 -11.53 -7.74 -5.55
N SER A 49 -11.71 -8.22 -4.32
CA SER A 49 -12.65 -7.64 -3.36
C SER A 49 -12.23 -6.24 -2.89
N GLN A 50 -10.92 -5.96 -2.86
CA GLN A 50 -10.40 -4.62 -2.56
C GLN A 50 -10.55 -3.65 -3.73
N MET A 51 -10.68 -4.17 -4.95
CA MET A 51 -10.85 -3.38 -6.17
C MET A 51 -12.32 -3.19 -6.58
N GLU A 52 -13.28 -3.87 -5.95
CA GLU A 52 -14.70 -3.83 -6.32
C GLU A 52 -15.26 -2.41 -6.31
N SER A 53 -15.02 -1.68 -5.23
CA SER A 53 -15.50 -0.29 -5.10
C SER A 53 -14.84 0.66 -6.10
N ALA A 54 -13.55 0.43 -6.40
CA ALA A 54 -12.80 1.22 -7.37
C ALA A 54 -13.34 0.98 -8.79
N ASN A 55 -13.61 -0.27 -9.14
CA ASN A 55 -14.21 -0.65 -10.43
C ASN A 55 -15.59 -0.01 -10.62
N ALA A 56 -16.46 -0.09 -9.60
CA ALA A 56 -17.79 0.51 -9.68
C ALA A 56 -17.73 2.03 -9.87
N LYS A 57 -16.80 2.72 -9.21
CA LYS A 57 -16.59 4.17 -9.39
C LYS A 57 -16.04 4.52 -10.77
N LEU A 58 -15.13 3.72 -11.31
CA LEU A 58 -14.60 3.92 -12.67
C LEU A 58 -15.69 3.73 -13.73
N ASP A 59 -16.52 2.71 -13.59
CA ASP A 59 -17.65 2.48 -14.49
C ASP A 59 -18.67 3.63 -14.41
N SER A 60 -18.93 4.13 -13.19
CA SER A 60 -19.79 5.31 -12.97
C SER A 60 -19.18 6.59 -13.57
N ALA A 61 -17.87 6.79 -13.44
CA ALA A 61 -17.17 7.92 -14.04
C ALA A 61 -17.28 7.92 -15.57
N LYS A 62 -17.13 6.75 -16.20
CA LYS A 62 -17.29 6.57 -17.65
C LYS A 62 -18.72 6.88 -18.12
N ALA A 63 -19.73 6.48 -17.33
CA ALA A 63 -21.13 6.80 -17.62
C ALA A 63 -21.40 8.31 -17.51
N LEU A 64 -20.97 8.94 -16.41
CA LEU A 64 -21.15 10.39 -16.20
C LEU A 64 -20.44 11.22 -17.27
N GLN A 65 -19.24 10.80 -17.70
CA GLN A 65 -18.57 11.44 -18.82
C GLN A 65 -19.39 11.36 -20.11
N ALA A 66 -20.00 10.21 -20.41
CA ALA A 66 -20.85 10.05 -21.59
C ALA A 66 -22.10 10.95 -21.53
N ASP A 67 -22.58 11.25 -20.32
CA ASP A 67 -23.72 12.14 -20.06
C ASP A 67 -23.31 13.64 -20.02
N GLY A 68 -22.02 13.95 -20.09
CA GLY A 68 -21.48 15.32 -20.07
C GLY A 68 -21.27 15.91 -18.67
N GLU A 69 -21.43 15.11 -17.62
CA GLU A 69 -21.23 15.47 -16.21
C GLU A 69 -19.73 15.39 -15.84
N GLU A 70 -18.92 16.25 -16.48
CA GLU A 70 -17.45 16.19 -16.44
C GLU A 70 -16.84 16.32 -15.03
N GLU A 71 -17.41 17.16 -14.17
CA GLU A 71 -16.89 17.37 -12.81
C GLU A 71 -17.08 16.14 -11.93
N GLU A 72 -18.29 15.56 -11.94
CA GLU A 72 -18.61 14.36 -11.18
C GLU A 72 -17.86 13.14 -11.73
N ALA A 73 -17.74 13.03 -13.06
CA ALA A 73 -16.95 11.99 -13.71
C ALA A 73 -15.48 12.03 -13.29
N ALA A 74 -14.86 13.21 -13.30
CA ALA A 74 -13.47 13.37 -12.86
C ALA A 74 -13.31 13.02 -11.37
N ALA A 75 -14.22 13.48 -10.51
CA ALA A 75 -14.17 13.19 -9.09
C ALA A 75 -14.27 11.67 -8.79
N LEU A 76 -15.17 10.96 -9.46
CA LEU A 76 -15.28 9.50 -9.30
C LEU A 76 -14.05 8.75 -9.84
N ALA A 77 -13.49 9.20 -10.96
CA ALA A 77 -12.27 8.61 -11.51
C ALA A 77 -11.05 8.83 -10.59
N GLU A 78 -10.95 9.99 -9.94
CA GLU A 78 -9.90 10.27 -8.95
C GLU A 78 -10.07 9.42 -7.69
N GLN A 79 -11.29 9.24 -7.19
CA GLN A 79 -11.56 8.33 -6.07
C GLN A 79 -11.19 6.89 -6.41
N SER A 80 -11.59 6.42 -7.60
CA SER A 80 -11.23 5.10 -8.12
C SER A 80 -9.72 4.92 -8.19
N THR A 81 -8.99 5.92 -8.70
CA THR A 81 -7.52 5.93 -8.73
C THR A 81 -6.91 5.73 -7.34
N LEU A 82 -7.38 6.45 -6.33
CA LEU A 82 -6.88 6.34 -4.97
C LEU A 82 -7.12 4.94 -4.38
N GLU A 83 -8.27 4.35 -4.67
CA GLU A 83 -8.61 3.00 -4.21
C GLU A 83 -7.77 1.91 -4.90
N TYR A 84 -7.49 2.02 -6.21
CA TYR A 84 -6.55 1.09 -6.87
C TYR A 84 -5.15 1.18 -6.27
N ARG A 85 -4.66 2.39 -6.00
CA ARG A 85 -3.35 2.58 -5.35
C ARG A 85 -3.30 1.99 -3.95
N LEU A 86 -4.40 2.11 -3.20
CA LEU A 86 -4.52 1.47 -1.90
C LEU A 86 -4.49 -0.06 -2.01
N ALA A 87 -5.17 -0.62 -3.02
CA ALA A 87 -5.15 -2.06 -3.29
C ALA A 87 -3.74 -2.55 -3.65
N VAL A 88 -3.00 -1.82 -4.50
CA VAL A 88 -1.58 -2.09 -4.80
C VAL A 88 -0.74 -2.08 -3.53
N ALA A 89 -0.84 -1.02 -2.73
CA ALA A 89 -0.06 -0.89 -1.50
C ALA A 89 -0.36 -2.02 -0.49
N ASN A 90 -1.62 -2.46 -0.40
CA ASN A 90 -1.99 -3.61 0.43
C ASN A 90 -1.38 -4.91 -0.10
N ALA A 91 -1.40 -5.13 -1.41
CA ALA A 91 -0.82 -6.31 -2.03
C ALA A 91 0.70 -6.38 -1.79
N GLU A 92 1.41 -5.27 -1.98
CA GLU A 92 2.85 -5.16 -1.72
C GLU A 92 3.18 -5.39 -0.24
N ARG A 93 2.41 -4.78 0.67
CA ARG A 93 2.56 -4.98 2.12
C ARG A 93 2.39 -6.45 2.49
N ASP A 94 1.36 -7.11 1.97
CA ASP A 94 1.07 -8.50 2.32
C ASP A 94 2.12 -9.45 1.73
N ALA A 95 2.67 -9.15 0.56
CA ALA A 95 3.81 -9.88 0.00
C ALA A 95 5.06 -9.70 0.87
N ALA A 96 5.39 -8.47 1.28
CA ALA A 96 6.52 -8.18 2.14
C ALA A 96 6.40 -8.88 3.50
N LYS A 97 5.20 -8.90 4.09
CA LYS A 97 4.94 -9.59 5.35
C LYS A 97 5.16 -11.10 5.25
N LYS A 98 4.67 -11.73 4.18
CA LYS A 98 4.87 -13.17 3.95
C LYS A 98 6.35 -13.51 3.78
N GLU A 99 7.10 -12.66 3.09
CA GLU A 99 8.54 -12.85 2.90
C GLU A 99 9.31 -12.69 4.22
N ASP A 100 8.96 -11.69 5.03
CA ASP A 100 9.56 -11.49 6.36
C ASP A 100 9.32 -12.71 7.28
N GLU A 101 8.08 -13.21 7.32
CA GLU A 101 7.74 -14.44 8.06
C GLU A 101 8.53 -15.67 7.56
N ARG A 102 8.75 -15.78 6.25
CA ARG A 102 9.55 -16.86 5.66
C ARG A 102 11.01 -16.77 6.10
N VAL A 103 11.60 -15.58 5.99
CA VAL A 103 13.01 -15.33 6.36
C VAL A 103 13.22 -15.53 7.86
N GLU A 104 12.31 -15.06 8.72
CA GLU A 104 12.40 -15.28 10.17
C GLU A 104 12.40 -16.77 10.52
N LYS A 105 11.54 -17.56 9.86
CA LYS A 105 11.46 -19.01 10.05
C LYS A 105 12.75 -19.72 9.60
N GLU A 106 13.31 -19.32 8.46
CA GLU A 106 14.57 -19.86 7.96
C GLU A 106 15.73 -19.56 8.92
N LEU A 107 15.83 -18.31 9.38
CA LEU A 107 16.85 -17.86 10.31
C LEU A 107 16.77 -18.63 11.64
N ARG A 108 15.56 -18.83 12.18
CA ARG A 108 15.36 -19.62 13.40
C ARG A 108 15.85 -21.06 13.21
N GLY A 109 15.52 -21.69 12.08
CA GLY A 109 16.00 -23.02 11.75
C GLY A 109 17.52 -23.10 11.62
N ASP A 110 18.18 -22.07 11.08
CA ASP A 110 19.64 -21.99 11.02
C ASP A 110 20.29 -21.85 12.40
N VAL A 111 19.72 -21.02 13.27
CA VAL A 111 20.19 -20.86 14.65
C VAL A 111 20.07 -22.18 15.41
N GLU A 112 18.94 -22.88 15.29
CA GLU A 112 18.73 -24.19 15.92
C GLU A 112 19.75 -25.23 15.42
N ARG A 113 19.97 -25.31 14.10
CA ARG A 113 21.00 -26.19 13.52
C ARG A 113 22.40 -25.86 14.05
N LYS A 114 22.76 -24.57 14.11
CA LYS A 114 24.06 -24.12 14.62
C LYS A 114 24.26 -24.55 16.08
N LEU A 115 23.23 -24.39 16.93
CA LEU A 115 23.30 -24.80 18.34
C LEU A 115 23.48 -26.32 18.47
N ILE A 116 22.82 -27.12 17.64
CA ILE A 116 23.00 -28.57 17.62
C ILE A 116 24.45 -28.92 17.26
N TYR A 117 24.97 -28.38 16.15
CA TYR A 117 26.35 -28.65 15.73
C TYR A 117 27.37 -28.22 16.78
N GLN A 118 27.19 -27.04 17.38
CA GLN A 118 28.07 -26.59 18.46
C GLN A 118 28.02 -27.54 19.66
N SER A 119 26.83 -28.02 20.04
CA SER A 119 26.70 -28.98 21.16
C SER A 119 27.40 -30.31 20.89
N ILE A 120 27.42 -30.77 19.64
CA ILE A 120 28.13 -31.99 19.22
C ILE A 120 29.63 -31.74 19.31
N LEU A 121 30.10 -30.64 18.72
CA LEU A 121 31.52 -30.25 18.74
C LEU A 121 32.04 -30.13 20.18
N ASP A 122 31.28 -29.48 21.06
CA ASP A 122 31.66 -29.32 22.47
C ASP A 122 31.74 -30.65 23.22
N LYS A 123 30.86 -31.62 22.89
CA LYS A 123 30.91 -32.99 23.45
C LYS A 123 32.14 -33.74 22.94
N GLU A 124 32.45 -33.64 21.65
CA GLU A 124 33.62 -34.29 21.06
C GLU A 124 34.92 -33.73 21.63
N VAL A 125 35.02 -32.40 21.81
CA VAL A 125 36.18 -31.76 22.44
C VAL A 125 36.35 -32.20 23.90
N LYS A 126 35.26 -32.23 24.69
CA LYS A 126 35.31 -32.66 26.10
C LYS A 126 35.64 -34.14 26.26
N ASN A 127 35.15 -35.01 25.39
CA ASN A 127 35.44 -36.45 25.44
C ASN A 127 36.79 -36.81 24.81
N GLY A 128 37.28 -36.01 23.84
CA GLY A 128 38.55 -36.21 23.15
C GLY A 128 39.77 -35.64 23.87
N GLY A 129 39.59 -34.66 24.77
CA GLY A 129 40.65 -34.05 25.59
C GLY A 129 41.05 -34.84 26.84
N ALA A 130 40.44 -36.01 27.10
CA ALA A 130 40.72 -36.86 28.25
C ALA A 130 41.67 -38.03 27.92
N LYS A 131 42.64 -37.82 27.03
CA LYS A 131 43.73 -38.78 26.74
C LYS A 131 45.07 -38.25 27.21
#